data_AF-A0A2T0R5D4-F1
#
_entry.id   AF-A0A2T0R5D4-F1
#
_cell.length_a   1.000
_cell.length_b   1.000
_cell.length_c   1.000
_cell.angle_alpha   90.00
_cell.angle_beta   90.00
_cell.angle_gamma   90.00
#
_symmetry.space_group_name_H-M   'P 1'
#
loop_
_entity.id
_entity.type
_entity.pdbx_description
1 polymer ?
#
loop_
_entity_poly.entity_id
_entity_poly.type
_entity_poly.pdbx_seq_one_letter_code
_entity_poly.pdbx_strand_id
1 'polypeptide(L)'
;MGEIDVVADGEHRYRAALVTADGARSEHVVTSDSELLERVRATEAEEPFLVRRVLEVLLEASENSGNPVPPVVDLRQLDRERPELLPSVPLR
;
A
#
# COMPACT_ATOMS: atom_id res chain seq x y z
N MET A 1 -3.91 15.41 -5.20
CA MET A 1 -3.74 14.10 -4.53
C MET A 1 -4.58 13.12 -5.32
N GLY A 2 -3.96 12.04 -5.79
CA GLY A 2 -4.64 11.04 -6.60
C GLY A 2 -5.74 10.27 -5.85
N GLU A 3 -6.51 9.48 -6.60
CA GLU A 3 -7.56 8.62 -6.05
C GLU A 3 -7.02 7.21 -5.82
N ILE A 4 -7.46 6.57 -4.73
CA ILE A 4 -7.08 5.21 -4.36
C ILE A 4 -8.32 4.43 -3.96
N ASP A 5 -8.60 3.38 -4.73
CA ASP A 5 -9.63 2.39 -4.44
C ASP A 5 -8.97 1.06 -4.07
N VAL A 6 -9.38 0.45 -2.96
CA VAL A 6 -8.80 -0.78 -2.41
C VAL A 6 -9.91 -1.75 -2.10
N VAL A 7 -9.81 -2.96 -2.65
CA VAL A 7 -10.79 -4.04 -2.48
C VAL A 7 -10.07 -5.31 -2.06
N ALA A 8 -10.57 -5.98 -1.03
CA ALA A 8 -10.05 -7.29 -0.62
C ALA A 8 -10.27 -8.33 -1.74
N ASP A 9 -9.22 -9.10 -2.06
CA ASP A 9 -9.18 -10.14 -3.11
C ASP A 9 -8.75 -11.50 -2.54
N GLY A 10 -8.60 -11.58 -1.21
CA GLY A 10 -8.23 -12.79 -0.47
C GLY A 10 -7.77 -12.44 0.94
N GLU A 11 -7.37 -13.46 1.69
CA GLU A 11 -6.69 -13.27 2.98
C GLU A 11 -5.35 -12.57 2.74
N HIS A 12 -5.14 -11.45 3.44
CA HIS A 12 -3.96 -10.58 3.30
C HIS A 12 -3.63 -10.16 1.85
N ARG A 13 -4.65 -10.09 1.00
CA ARG A 13 -4.50 -9.78 -0.43
C ARG A 13 -5.55 -8.77 -0.87
N TYR A 14 -5.11 -7.74 -1.58
CA TYR A 14 -5.94 -6.63 -2.02
C TYR A 14 -5.68 -6.31 -3.48
N ARG A 15 -6.75 -5.96 -4.21
CA ARG A 15 -6.65 -5.24 -5.48
C ARG A 15 -6.75 -3.76 -5.20
N ALA A 16 -5.92 -2.97 -5.85
CA ALA A 16 -5.98 -1.53 -5.78
C ALA A 16 -5.98 -0.89 -7.17
N ALA A 17 -6.77 0.16 -7.33
CA ALA A 17 -6.69 1.06 -8.46
C ALA A 17 -6.16 2.41 -7.98
N LEU A 18 -5.10 2.89 -8.62
CA LEU A 18 -4.52 4.20 -8.37
C LEU A 18 -4.84 5.11 -9.55
N VAL A 19 -5.25 6.33 -9.27
CA VAL A 19 -5.44 7.39 -10.27
C VAL A 19 -4.55 8.56 -9.88
N THR A 20 -3.56 8.88 -10.69
CA THR A 20 -2.67 10.04 -10.48
C THR A 20 -3.42 11.36 -10.70
N ALA A 21 -2.83 12.47 -10.27
CA ALA A 21 -3.43 13.79 -10.40
C ALA A 21 -3.67 14.24 -11.87
N ASP A 22 -2.94 13.68 -12.83
CA ASP A 22 -3.14 13.89 -14.26
C ASP A 22 -4.17 12.94 -14.89
N GLY A 23 -4.78 12.06 -14.09
CA GLY A 23 -5.84 11.14 -14.50
C GLY A 23 -5.36 9.80 -15.05
N ALA A 24 -4.06 9.50 -15.01
CA ALA A 24 -3.57 8.17 -15.38
C ALA A 24 -4.02 7.14 -14.34
N ARG A 25 -4.60 6.02 -14.81
CA ARG A 25 -5.09 4.94 -13.95
C ARG A 25 -4.21 3.70 -14.09
N SER A 26 -3.87 3.08 -12.97
CA SER A 26 -3.14 1.82 -12.90
C SER A 26 -3.74 0.86 -11.88
N GLU A 27 -3.61 -0.45 -12.13
CA GLU A 27 -4.10 -1.52 -11.26
C GLU A 27 -2.93 -2.26 -10.59
N HIS A 28 -3.13 -2.62 -9.33
CA HIS A 28 -2.10 -3.20 -8.47
C HIS A 28 -2.67 -4.32 -7.62
N VAL A 29 -1.80 -5.28 -7.28
CA VAL A 29 -2.07 -6.27 -6.24
C VAL A 29 -1.18 -5.99 -5.06
N VAL A 30 -1.77 -5.87 -3.87
CA VAL A 30 -1.04 -5.72 -2.61
C VAL A 30 -1.15 -7.00 -1.82
N THR A 31 -0.02 -7.51 -1.34
CA THR A 31 0.04 -8.69 -0.48
C THR A 31 0.70 -8.35 0.84
N SER A 32 0.16 -8.92 1.91
CA SER A 32 0.65 -8.84 3.28
C SER A 32 0.73 -10.25 3.86
N ASP A 33 1.16 -10.37 5.11
CA ASP A 33 1.05 -11.59 5.90
C ASP A 33 0.84 -11.28 7.39
N SER A 34 0.37 -12.27 8.14
CA SER A 34 0.09 -12.13 9.57
C SER A 34 1.35 -11.80 10.40
N GLU A 35 2.50 -12.34 10.00
CA GLU A 35 3.80 -12.06 10.65
C GLU A 35 4.15 -10.57 10.55
N LEU A 36 3.89 -9.95 9.40
CA LEU A 36 4.09 -8.53 9.19
C LEU A 36 3.15 -7.70 10.07
N LEU A 37 1.85 -8.05 10.11
CA LEU A 37 0.84 -7.35 10.89
C LEU A 37 1.17 -7.37 12.38
N GLU A 38 1.58 -8.52 12.92
CA GLU A 38 2.04 -8.64 14.32
C GLU A 38 3.23 -7.72 14.60
N ARG A 39 4.21 -7.69 13.70
CA ARG A 39 5.42 -6.87 13.85
C ARG A 39 5.12 -5.38 13.85
N VAL A 40 4.22 -4.91 12.98
CA VAL A 40 3.79 -3.49 12.94
C VAL A 40 2.68 -3.18 13.96
N ARG A 41 2.24 -4.19 14.73
CA ARG A 41 1.13 -4.12 15.69
C ARG A 41 -0.18 -3.66 15.06
N ALA A 42 -0.42 -4.04 13.81
CA ALA A 42 -1.69 -3.85 13.13
C ALA A 42 -2.59 -5.08 13.33
N THR A 43 -3.87 -4.84 13.54
CA THR A 43 -4.90 -5.87 13.55
C THR A 43 -5.42 -6.14 12.14
N GLU A 44 -6.13 -7.26 11.94
CA GLU A 44 -6.82 -7.57 10.68
C GLU A 44 -7.80 -6.46 10.26
N ALA A 45 -8.41 -5.78 11.23
CA ALA A 45 -9.31 -4.66 10.97
C ALA A 45 -8.57 -3.40 10.50
N GLU A 46 -7.30 -3.24 10.89
CA GLU A 46 -6.44 -2.12 10.51
C GLU A 46 -5.68 -2.38 9.20
N GLU A 47 -5.53 -3.64 8.80
CA GLU A 47 -4.80 -4.02 7.59
C GLU A 47 -5.29 -3.29 6.31
N PRO A 48 -6.59 -3.16 6.02
CA PRO A 48 -7.03 -2.39 4.84
C PRO A 48 -6.60 -0.93 4.88
N PHE A 49 -6.54 -0.32 6.08
CA PHE A 49 -6.10 1.05 6.27
C PHE A 49 -4.59 1.17 6.06
N LEU A 50 -3.82 0.21 6.59
CA LEU A 50 -2.38 0.12 6.34
C LEU A 50 -2.09 0.03 4.84
N VAL A 51 -2.76 -0.88 4.14
CA VAL A 51 -2.64 -1.05 2.68
C VAL A 51 -2.93 0.26 1.95
N ARG A 52 -4.06 0.90 2.24
CA ARG A 52 -4.44 2.16 1.61
C ARG A 52 -3.37 3.24 1.83
N ARG A 53 -2.92 3.41 3.05
CA ARG A 53 -1.92 4.44 3.41
C ARG A 53 -0.56 4.18 2.77
N VAL A 54 -0.12 2.93 2.69
CA VAL A 54 1.10 2.56 1.95
C VAL A 54 0.98 2.96 0.49
N LEU A 55 -0.17 2.70 -0.13
CA LEU A 55 -0.43 3.11 -1.51
C LEU A 55 -0.47 4.63 -1.66
N GLU A 56 -0.97 5.39 -0.69
CA GLU A 56 -0.90 6.86 -0.67
C GLU A 56 0.57 7.33 -0.72
N VAL A 57 1.43 6.75 0.12
CA VAL A 57 2.87 7.07 0.16
C VAL A 57 3.56 6.69 -1.15
N LEU A 58 3.25 5.52 -1.72
CA LEU A 58 3.84 5.06 -2.98
C LEU A 58 3.37 5.91 -4.17
N LEU A 59 2.10 6.31 -4.20
CA LEU A 59 1.55 7.17 -5.24
C LEU A 59 2.20 8.55 -5.20
N GLU A 60 2.33 9.16 -4.02
CA GLU A 60 3.02 10.43 -3.85
C GLU A 60 4.51 10.34 -4.28
N ALA A 61 5.20 9.26 -3.92
CA ALA A 61 6.57 9.04 -4.35
C ALA A 61 6.68 8.83 -5.88
N SER A 62 5.70 8.16 -6.49
CA SER A 62 5.61 7.97 -7.94
C SER A 62 5.40 9.29 -8.67
N GLU A 63 4.47 10.13 -8.19
CA GLU A 63 4.19 11.46 -8.77
C GLU A 63 5.42 12.38 -8.69
N ASN A 64 6.19 12.31 -7.59
CA ASN A 64 7.37 13.16 -7.41
C ASN A 64 8.62 12.67 -8.17
N SER A 65 8.80 11.35 -8.32
CA SER A 65 9.99 10.78 -8.94
C SER A 65 9.82 10.41 -10.41
N GLY A 66 8.57 10.30 -10.89
CA GLY A 66 8.22 9.76 -12.20
C GLY A 66 8.36 8.24 -12.30
N ASN A 67 8.71 7.54 -11.21
CA ASN A 67 8.80 6.08 -11.20
C ASN A 67 7.43 5.49 -10.86
N PRO A 68 6.83 4.67 -11.73
CA PRO A 68 5.49 4.13 -11.49
C PRO A 68 5.48 3.20 -10.28
N VAL A 69 4.34 3.19 -9.57
CA VAL A 69 4.07 2.18 -8.54
C VAL A 69 4.08 0.79 -9.18
N PRO A 70 4.78 -0.21 -8.60
CA PRO A 70 4.86 -1.53 -9.19
C PRO A 70 3.48 -2.22 -9.23
N PRO A 71 3.21 -3.08 -10.23
CA PRO A 71 1.92 -3.78 -10.35
C PRO A 71 1.67 -4.77 -9.21
N VAL A 72 2.72 -5.19 -8.51
CA VAL A 72 2.65 -6.01 -7.29
C VAL A 72 3.41 -5.30 -6.18
N VAL A 73 2.73 -5.09 -5.05
CA VAL A 73 3.29 -4.48 -3.84
C VAL A 73 3.27 -5.54 -2.74
N ASP A 74 4.44 -6.11 -2.44
CA ASP A 74 4.62 -6.98 -1.29
C ASP A 74 5.00 -6.12 -0.08
N LEU A 75 4.11 -6.02 0.92
CA LEU A 75 4.35 -5.20 2.10
C LEU A 75 5.51 -5.72 2.96
N ARG A 76 5.78 -7.03 2.95
CA ARG A 76 6.91 -7.61 3.66
C ARG A 76 8.22 -7.31 2.96
N GLN A 77 8.24 -7.36 1.62
CA GLN A 77 9.40 -6.90 0.87
C GLN A 77 9.63 -5.40 1.09
N LEU A 78 8.57 -4.59 1.00
CA LEU A 78 8.64 -3.16 1.22
C LEU A 78 9.18 -2.83 2.62
N ASP A 79 8.75 -3.56 3.63
CA ASP A 79 9.27 -3.41 4.99
C ASP A 79 10.76 -3.74 5.11
N ARG A 80 11.23 -4.82 4.46
CA ARG A 80 12.67 -5.14 4.46
C ARG A 80 13.50 -4.06 3.79
N GLU A 81 12.97 -3.45 2.75
CA GLU A 81 13.63 -2.38 2.00
C GLU A 81 13.55 -1.03 2.72
N ARG A 82 12.45 -0.77 3.45
CA ARG A 82 12.12 0.49 4.13
C ARG A 82 11.43 0.22 5.49
N PRO A 83 12.16 -0.27 6.51
CA PRO A 83 11.57 -0.74 7.77
C PRO A 83 10.87 0.36 8.58
N GLU A 84 11.18 1.62 8.31
CA GLU A 84 10.56 2.80 8.92
C GLU A 84 9.22 3.20 8.27
N LEU A 85 8.92 2.70 7.07
CA LEU A 85 7.76 3.14 6.29
C LEU A 85 6.44 2.67 6.93
N LEU A 86 6.28 1.38 7.19
CA LEU A 86 5.02 0.84 7.72
C LEU A 86 4.70 1.33 9.14
N PRO A 87 5.65 1.39 10.09
CA PRO A 87 5.34 1.87 11.44
C PRO A 87 5.05 3.38 11.52
N SER A 88 5.50 4.16 10.53
CA SER A 88 5.25 5.60 10.49
C SER A 88 3.92 5.98 9.84
N VAL A 89 3.22 5.01 9.25
CA VAL A 89 1.91 5.20 8.65
C VAL A 89 0.83 5.38 9.73
N PRO A 90 0.12 6.53 9.75
CA PRO A 90 -1.00 6.73 10.67
C PRO A 90 -2.24 5.93 10.21
N LEU A 91 -2.66 4.97 11.03
CA LEU A 91 -3.82 4.08 10.78
C LEU A 91 -5.18 4.72 11.17
N ARG A 92 -5.27 6.05 11.18
CA ARG A 92 -6.49 6.80 11.53
C ARG A 92 -7.41 7.00 10.33
#